data_AF-A0A1F6D0Q3-F1
#
_entry.id   AF-A0A1F6D0Q3-F1
#
_cell.length_a   1.000
_cell.length_b   1.000
_cell.length_c   1.000
_cell.angle_alpha   90.00
_cell.angle_beta   90.00
_cell.angle_gamma   90.00
#
_symmetry.space_group_name_H-M   'P 1'
#
loop_
_entity.id
_entity.type
_entity.pdbx_description
1 polymer ?
#
loop_
_entity_poly.entity_id
_entity_poly.type
_entity_poly.pdbx_seq_one_letter_code
_entity_poly.pdbx_strand_id
1 'polypeptide(L)' 'MSRRTEDRKIPFNCYLTLSQLEELEAVAEEVGKPKAELVREAIAEYLVRQAHEKKQLKLPIQS' A
#
# COMPACT_ATOMS: atom_id res chain seq x y z
N MET A 1 22.08 7.91 19.90
CA MET A 1 21.85 6.68 19.10
C MET A 1 20.35 6.53 18.90
N SER A 2 19.83 6.92 17.73
CA SER A 2 18.38 6.83 17.46
C SER A 2 18.02 5.36 17.27
N ARG A 3 17.06 4.86 18.06
CA ARG A 3 16.59 3.48 18.01
C ARG A 3 16.08 3.23 16.59
N ARG A 4 16.80 2.41 15.81
CA ARG A 4 16.28 1.81 14.59
C ARG A 4 15.05 1.01 15.02
N THR A 5 13.86 1.55 14.80
CA THR A 5 12.64 0.75 14.82
C THR A 5 12.84 -0.27 13.72
N GLU A 6 13.16 -1.51 14.08
CA GLU A 6 13.11 -2.62 13.15
C GLU A 6 11.71 -2.58 12.51
N ASP A 7 11.64 -2.52 11.18
CA ASP A 7 10.39 -2.66 10.43
C ASP A 7 9.87 -4.09 10.63
N ARG A 8 9.24 -4.30 11.78
CA ARG A 8 8.64 -5.58 12.14
C ARG A 8 7.31 -5.69 11.41
N LYS A 9 7.14 -6.78 10.68
CA LYS A 9 5.86 -7.11 10.04
C LYS A 9 4.86 -7.50 11.13
N ILE A 10 3.81 -6.70 11.30
CA ILE A 10 2.71 -6.97 12.24
C ILE A 10 1.55 -7.58 11.44
N PRO A 11 0.99 -8.73 11.88
CA PRO A 11 -0.18 -9.30 11.22
C PRO A 11 -1.39 -8.39 11.40
N PHE A 12 -2.19 -8.24 10.33
CA PHE A 12 -3.47 -7.56 10.36
C PHE A 12 -4.48 -8.36 9.53
N ASN A 13 -5.75 -8.30 9.91
CA ASN A 13 -6.84 -8.92 9.16
C ASN A 13 -7.51 -7.84 8.30
N CYS A 14 -7.88 -8.19 7.08
CA CYS A 14 -8.70 -7.35 6.20
C CYS A 14 -9.82 -8.18 5.58
N TYR A 15 -10.90 -7.51 5.20
CA TYR A 15 -12.01 -8.11 4.48
C TYR A 15 -11.94 -7.66 3.02
N LEU A 16 -12.03 -8.61 2.10
CA LEU A 16 -12.11 -8.40 0.66
C LEU A 16 -13.43 -8.97 0.15
N THR A 17 -13.97 -8.40 -0.92
CA THR A 17 -15.02 -9.07 -1.67
C THR A 17 -14.45 -10.32 -2.36
N LEU A 18 -15.33 -11.24 -2.76
CA LEU A 18 -14.90 -12.44 -3.49
C LEU A 18 -14.14 -12.08 -4.78
N SER A 19 -14.67 -11.14 -5.58
CA SER A 19 -14.00 -10.71 -6.82
C SER A 19 -12.64 -10.07 -6.55
N GLN A 20 -12.48 -9.29 -5.48
CA GLN A 20 -11.17 -8.74 -5.10
C GLN A 20 -10.17 -9.83 -4.73
N LEU A 21 -10.63 -10.90 -4.06
CA LEU A 21 -9.78 -12.03 -3.72
C LEU A 21 -9.37 -12.82 -4.98
N GLU A 22 -10.31 -13.09 -5.89
CA GLU A 22 -10.06 -13.78 -7.16
C GLU A 22 -9.07 -13.00 -8.03
N GLU A 23 -9.25 -11.67 -8.15
CA GLU A 23 -8.31 -10.80 -8.86
C GLU A 23 -6.92 -10.82 -8.22
N LEU A 24 -6.83 -10.76 -6.89
CA LEU A 24 -5.56 -10.83 -6.18
C LEU A 24 -4.86 -12.18 -6.38
N GLU A 25 -5.62 -13.27 -6.47
CA GLU A 25 -5.08 -14.61 -6.74
C GLU A 25 -4.55 -14.75 -8.16
N ALA A 26 -5.29 -14.27 -9.16
CA ALA A 26 -4.83 -14.27 -10.54
C ALA A 26 -3.52 -13.49 -10.71
N VAL A 27 -3.41 -12.30 -10.11
CA VAL A 27 -2.18 -11.49 -10.17
C VAL A 27 -1.03 -12.16 -9.41
N ALA A 28 -1.31 -12.80 -8.27
CA ALA A 28 -0.29 -13.54 -7.52
C ALA A 28 0.31 -14.70 -8.33
N GLU A 29 -0.52 -15.42 -9.07
CA GLU A 29 -0.10 -16.50 -9.97
C GLU A 29 0.72 -15.98 -11.16
N GLU A 30 0.25 -14.91 -11.82
CA GLU A 30 0.92 -14.32 -12.97
C GLU A 30 2.32 -13.78 -12.63
N VAL A 31 2.43 -13.05 -11.51
CA VAL A 31 3.68 -12.38 -11.10
C VAL A 31 4.59 -13.31 -10.30
N GLY A 32 4.07 -14.42 -9.77
CA GLY A 32 4.83 -15.34 -8.91
C GLY A 32 5.17 -14.75 -7.54
N LYS A 33 4.33 -13.84 -7.03
CA LYS A 33 4.54 -13.16 -5.73
C LYS A 33 3.49 -13.59 -4.69
N PRO A 34 3.84 -13.63 -3.39
CA PRO A 34 2.85 -13.85 -2.34
C PRO A 34 1.80 -12.73 -2.31
N LYS A 35 0.52 -13.08 -2.13
CA LYS A 35 -0.59 -12.11 -1.95
C LYS A 35 -0.27 -10.98 -0.96
N ALA A 36 0.33 -11.32 0.18
CA ALA A 36 0.69 -10.33 1.20
C ALA A 36 1.77 -9.32 0.74
N GLU A 37 2.60 -9.68 -0.22
CA GLU A 37 3.57 -8.76 -0.83
C GLU A 37 2.88 -7.77 -1.77
N LEU A 38 2.00 -8.27 -2.63
CA LEU A 38 1.18 -7.44 -3.52
C LEU A 38 0.34 -6.42 -2.74
N VAL A 39 -0.31 -6.87 -1.65
CA VAL A 39 -1.07 -5.98 -0.77
C VAL A 39 -0.18 -4.91 -0.14
N ARG A 40 1.05 -5.24 0.27
CA ARG A 40 1.98 -4.24 0.82
C ARG A 40 2.41 -3.22 -0.24
N GLU A 41 2.71 -3.67 -1.45
CA GLU A 41 3.08 -2.79 -2.58
C GLU A 41 1.93 -1.83 -2.91
N ALA A 42 0.71 -2.35 -3.05
CA ALA A 42 -0.48 -1.55 -3.32
C ALA A 42 -0.77 -0.52 -2.21
N ILE A 43 -0.62 -0.90 -0.93
CA ILE A 43 -0.76 0.04 0.20
C ILE A 43 0.33 1.12 0.14
N ALA A 44 1.59 0.76 -0.13
CA ALA A 44 2.68 1.71 -0.22
C ALA A 44 2.45 2.74 -1.34
N GLU A 45 2.07 2.28 -2.53
CA GLU A 45 1.75 3.15 -3.67
C GLU A 45 0.57 4.08 -3.36
N TYR A 46 -0.49 3.54 -2.77
CA TYR A 46 -1.65 4.33 -2.35
C TYR A 46 -1.26 5.45 -1.37
N LEU A 47 -0.46 5.12 -0.34
CA LEU A 47 -0.01 6.10 0.66
C LEU A 47 0.88 7.19 0.05
N VAL A 48 1.77 6.82 -0.87
CA VAL A 48 2.59 7.78 -1.61
C VAL A 48 1.71 8.73 -2.41
N ARG A 49 0.76 8.21 -3.20
CA ARG A 49 -0.18 9.01 -3.99
C ARG A 49 -0.96 10.00 -3.10
N GLN A 50 -1.50 9.52 -1.98
CA GLN A 50 -2.22 10.38 -1.02
C GLN A 50 -1.34 11.47 -0.40
N ALA A 51 -0.06 11.17 -0.14
CA ALA A 51 0.87 12.18 0.36
C ALA A 51 1.16 13.27 -0.69
N HIS A 52 1.24 12.91 -1.97
CA HIS A 52 1.41 13.87 -3.07
C HIS A 52 0.17 14.76 -3.26
N GLU A 53 -1.03 14.18 -3.27
CA GLU A 53 -2.29 14.92 -3.40
C GLU A 53 -2.48 15.93 -2.25
N LYS A 54 -2.17 15.53 -1.01
CA LYS A 54 -2.23 16.42 0.16
C LYS A 54 -1.20 17.56 0.13
N LYS A 55 -0.09 17.41 -0.59
CA LYS A 55 0.89 18.49 -0.79
C LYS A 55 0.42 19.49 -1.84
N GLN A 56 -0.24 19.03 -2.91
CA GLN A 56 -0.83 19.89 -3.95
C GLN A 56 -1.94 20.79 -3.38
N LEU A 57 -2.73 20.29 -2.41
CA LEU A 57 -3.77 21.06 -1.71
C LEU A 57 -3.24 22.09 -0.70
N LYS A 58 -1.93 22.12 -0.42
CA LYS A 58 -1.31 23.03 0.57
C LYS A 58 -0.44 24.12 -0.05
N LEU A 59 -0.34 24.22 -1.37
CA LEU A 59 0.34 25.34 -2.01
C LEU A 59 -0.63 26.54 -2.08
N PRO A 60 -0.38 27.64 -1.37
CA PRO A 60 -1.12 28.87 -1.63
C PRO A 60 -0.79 29.30 -3.06
N ILE A 61 -1.82 29.62 -3.83
CA ILE A 61 -1.69 30.39 -5.06
C ILE A 61 -1.03 31.71 -4.64
N GLN A 62 0.27 31.84 -4.90
CA GLN A 62 0.96 33.12 -4.77
C GLN A 62 0.66 33.90 -6.04
N SER A 63 -0.28 34.84 -5.91
CA SER A 63 -0.47 35.97 -6.82
C SER A 63 0.41 37.13 -6.39
#